data_AF-A0A0S8A624-F1
#
_entry.id   AF-A0A0S8A624-F1
#
_cell.length_a   1.000
_cell.length_b   1.000
_cell.length_c   1.000
_cell.angle_alpha   90.00
_cell.angle_beta   90.00
_cell.angle_gamma   90.00
#
_symmetry.space_group_name_H-M   'P 1'
#
loop_
_entity.id
_entity.type
_entity.pdbx_description
1 polymer ?
#
loop_
_entity_poly.entity_id
_entity_poly.type
_entity_poly.pdbx_seq_one_letter_code
_entity_poly.pdbx_strand_id
1 'polypeptide(L)'
;MAKSERFVLMQDRKGVAWDLLMYIPTVSGLGIGAFIFWYQPNHALAYLLFFLACFFFYQGLHRVLGRLMLLPNTPVALDVNKQRVQLELRNGKIIELVKNVRYFSDYAGKSFGLTGLDTSGVKRQYVFHKGQFNNQTEYQKLGGTLKVFA
;
A
#
# COMPACT_ATOMS: atom_id res chain seq x y z
N MET A 1 -15.58 -22.26 18.18
CA MET A 1 -15.41 -20.98 17.47
C MET A 1 -13.91 -20.72 17.36
N ALA A 2 -13.35 -20.64 16.15
CA ALA A 2 -11.92 -20.41 16.00
C ALA A 2 -11.58 -19.00 16.47
N LYS A 3 -10.58 -18.88 17.35
CA LYS A 3 -10.10 -17.61 17.91
C LYS A 3 -9.58 -16.75 16.76
N SER A 4 -10.29 -15.67 16.44
CA SER A 4 -9.81 -14.70 15.46
C SER A 4 -9.13 -13.55 16.18
N GLU A 5 -8.03 -13.07 15.61
CA GLU A 5 -7.22 -12.01 16.20
C GLU A 5 -7.38 -10.74 15.38
N ARG A 6 -7.90 -9.69 16.02
CA ARG A 6 -8.13 -8.39 15.43
C ARG A 6 -6.94 -7.45 15.70
N PHE A 7 -6.38 -6.91 14.64
CA PHE A 7 -5.31 -5.92 14.64
C PHE A 7 -5.85 -4.60 14.09
N VAL A 8 -5.74 -3.53 14.87
CA VAL A 8 -6.11 -2.18 14.45
C VAL A 8 -4.88 -1.51 13.86
N LEU A 9 -5.03 -0.98 12.65
CA LEU A 9 -3.94 -0.36 11.92
C LEU A 9 -3.91 1.15 12.18
N MET A 10 -2.70 1.72 12.16
CA MET A 10 -2.44 3.14 12.37
C MET A 10 -1.74 3.76 11.17
N GLN A 11 -1.74 5.10 11.09
CA GLN A 11 -1.10 5.83 10.01
C GLN A 11 0.43 5.72 10.08
N ASP A 12 1.06 5.33 8.97
CA ASP A 12 2.53 5.22 8.89
C ASP A 12 3.17 6.58 8.52
N ARG A 13 3.25 7.49 9.49
CA ARG A 13 3.80 8.84 9.28
C ARG A 13 5.29 8.82 8.90
N LYS A 14 6.06 7.87 9.42
CA LYS A 14 7.50 7.74 9.11
C LYS A 14 7.70 7.26 7.68
N GLY A 15 6.93 6.27 7.23
CA GLY A 15 6.94 5.82 5.84
C GLY A 15 6.49 6.90 4.86
N VAL A 16 5.51 7.72 5.26
CA VAL A 16 5.07 8.89 4.46
C VAL A 16 6.20 9.91 4.30
N ALA A 17 6.96 10.21 5.37
CA ALA A 17 8.09 11.13 5.27
C ALA A 17 9.14 10.64 4.27
N TRP A 18 9.44 9.33 4.27
CA TRP A 18 10.35 8.72 3.29
C TRP A 18 9.81 8.75 1.87
N ASP A 19 8.52 8.44 1.68
CA ASP A 19 7.90 8.50 0.36
C ASP A 19 7.88 9.96 -0.15
N LEU A 20 7.57 10.95 0.67
CA LEU A 20 7.62 12.37 0.29
C LEU A 20 9.05 12.81 -0.06
N LEU A 21 10.04 12.42 0.74
CA LEU A 21 11.44 12.74 0.48
C LEU A 21 11.94 12.20 -0.87
N MET A 22 11.44 11.03 -1.29
CA MET A 22 11.82 10.43 -2.58
C MET A 22 11.01 11.01 -3.74
N TYR A 23 9.69 11.13 -3.60
CA TYR A 23 8.81 11.51 -4.71
C TYR A 23 8.85 13.02 -5.00
N ILE A 24 8.96 13.89 -4.00
CA ILE A 24 8.95 15.35 -4.23
C ILE A 24 10.11 15.77 -5.14
N PRO A 25 11.38 15.38 -4.88
CA PRO A 25 12.49 15.75 -5.76
C PRO A 25 12.37 15.12 -7.15
N THR A 26 11.94 13.85 -7.24
CA THR A 26 11.78 13.17 -8.54
C THR A 26 10.72 13.83 -9.40
N VAL A 27 9.53 14.08 -8.86
CA VAL A 27 8.43 14.72 -9.61
C VAL A 27 8.81 16.16 -9.98
N SER A 28 9.45 16.89 -9.06
CA SER A 28 9.89 18.27 -9.32
C SER A 28 10.98 18.31 -10.40
N GLY A 29 11.97 17.43 -10.34
CA GLY A 29 13.04 17.35 -11.33
C GLY A 29 12.51 16.98 -12.72
N LEU A 30 11.58 16.02 -12.80
CA LEU A 30 10.91 15.67 -14.05
C LEU A 30 10.06 16.83 -14.59
N GLY A 31 9.34 17.54 -13.72
CA GLY A 31 8.53 18.70 -14.10
C GLY A 31 9.36 19.89 -14.58
N ILE A 32 10.45 20.21 -13.88
CA ILE A 32 11.41 21.25 -14.28
C ILE A 32 12.06 20.87 -15.61
N GLY A 33 12.51 19.62 -15.75
CA GLY A 33 13.07 19.11 -17.00
C GLY A 33 12.08 19.23 -18.15
N ALA A 34 10.83 18.79 -17.94
CA ALA A 34 9.77 18.93 -18.94
C ALA A 34 9.58 20.39 -19.37
N PHE A 35 9.56 21.31 -18.42
CA PHE A 35 9.42 22.75 -18.69
C PHE A 35 10.62 23.30 -19.48
N ILE A 36 11.85 22.92 -19.15
CA ILE A 36 13.05 23.33 -19.89
C ILE A 36 12.97 22.86 -21.35
N PHE A 37 12.64 21.59 -21.57
CA PHE A 37 12.55 21.02 -22.92
C PHE A 37 11.33 21.51 -23.70
N TRP A 38 10.31 22.03 -23.02
CA TRP A 38 9.13 22.62 -23.65
C TRP A 38 9.48 23.85 -24.49
N TYR A 39 10.42 24.68 -24.01
CA TYR A 39 10.91 25.87 -24.71
C TYR A 39 12.11 25.59 -25.63
N GLN A 40 12.58 24.34 -25.68
CA GLN A 40 13.60 23.91 -26.64
C GLN A 40 12.95 23.23 -27.86
N PRO A 41 13.69 23.05 -28.97
CA PRO A 41 13.17 22.38 -30.16
C PRO A 41 12.75 20.92 -29.92
N ASN A 42 13.16 20.32 -28.80
CA ASN A 42 12.90 18.91 -28.49
C ASN A 42 11.61 18.71 -27.66
N HIS A 43 10.48 18.98 -28.30
CA HIS A 43 9.15 18.83 -27.68
C HIS A 43 8.82 17.37 -27.32
N ALA A 44 9.36 16.38 -28.05
CA ALA A 44 9.14 14.97 -27.75
C ALA A 44 9.63 14.60 -26.34
N LEU A 45 10.80 15.11 -25.96
CA LEU A 45 11.37 14.88 -24.63
C LEU A 45 10.56 15.62 -23.56
N ALA A 46 10.07 16.83 -23.85
CA ALA A 46 9.20 17.58 -22.95
C ALA A 46 7.92 16.79 -22.60
N TYR A 47 7.24 16.24 -23.61
CA TYR A 47 6.04 15.43 -23.41
C TYR A 47 6.31 14.17 -22.60
N LEU A 48 7.42 13.47 -22.88
CA LEU A 48 7.81 12.27 -22.13
C LEU A 48 8.08 12.59 -20.66
N LEU A 49 8.86 13.64 -20.37
CA LEU A 49 9.17 14.03 -19.00
C LEU A 49 7.93 14.50 -18.25
N PHE A 50 7.04 15.25 -18.91
CA PHE A 50 5.79 15.69 -18.32
C PHE A 50 4.88 14.50 -17.99
N PHE A 51 4.74 13.56 -18.92
CA PHE A 51 4.00 12.32 -18.70
C PHE A 51 4.56 11.53 -17.51
N LEU A 52 5.89 11.37 -17.44
CA LEU A 52 6.56 10.70 -16.32
C LEU A 52 6.31 11.46 -15.00
N ALA A 53 6.40 12.79 -15.00
CA ALA A 53 6.12 13.60 -13.81
C ALA A 53 4.69 13.35 -13.30
N CYS A 54 3.69 13.40 -14.19
CA CYS A 54 2.30 13.10 -13.85
C CYS A 54 2.11 11.67 -13.34
N PHE A 55 2.76 10.69 -13.99
CA PHE A 55 2.68 9.29 -13.59
C PHE A 55 3.26 9.06 -12.19
N PHE A 56 4.49 9.54 -11.94
CA PHE A 56 5.12 9.42 -10.62
C PHE A 56 4.36 10.21 -9.55
N PHE A 57 3.81 11.37 -9.89
CA PHE A 57 2.95 12.13 -8.98
C PHE A 57 1.71 11.33 -8.57
N TYR A 58 1.00 10.76 -9.53
CA TYR A 58 -0.19 9.94 -9.26
C TYR A 58 0.14 8.72 -8.38
N GLN A 59 1.21 8.00 -8.71
CA GLN A 59 1.64 6.82 -7.92
C GLN A 59 2.12 7.20 -6.52
N GLY A 60 2.89 8.28 -6.40
CA GLY A 60 3.37 8.81 -5.13
C GLY A 60 2.21 9.26 -4.24
N LEU A 61 1.24 9.98 -4.82
CA LEU A 61 0.05 10.42 -4.11
C LEU A 61 -0.77 9.23 -3.60
N HIS A 62 -1.07 8.25 -4.45
CA HIS A 62 -1.82 7.06 -4.04
C HIS A 62 -1.11 6.30 -2.90
N ARG A 63 0.21 6.18 -2.97
CA ARG A 63 1.03 5.52 -1.94
C ARG A 63 1.03 6.28 -0.62
N VAL A 64 1.21 7.61 -0.65
CA VAL A 64 1.18 8.47 0.53
C VAL A 64 -0.21 8.44 1.18
N LEU A 65 -1.27 8.61 0.40
CA LEU A 65 -2.66 8.56 0.89
C LEU A 65 -3.01 7.18 1.46
N GLY A 66 -2.49 6.10 0.87
CA GLY A 66 -2.64 4.74 1.37
C GLY A 66 -1.97 4.55 2.74
N ARG A 67 -0.74 5.04 2.92
CA ARG A 67 -0.04 4.97 4.22
C ARG A 67 -0.68 5.83 5.31
N LEU A 68 -1.25 6.98 4.93
CA LEU A 68 -2.03 7.83 5.82
C LEU A 68 -3.45 7.31 6.09
N MET A 69 -3.85 6.20 5.45
CA MET A 69 -5.20 5.66 5.54
C MET A 69 -6.25 6.73 5.26
N LEU A 70 -6.06 7.51 4.20
CA LEU A 70 -7.03 8.55 3.79
C LEU A 70 -7.94 8.06 2.68
N LEU A 71 -7.56 7.00 1.95
CA LEU A 71 -8.41 6.45 0.90
C LEU A 71 -9.56 5.64 1.52
N PRO A 72 -10.76 5.69 0.92
CA PRO A 72 -11.93 4.97 1.44
C PRO A 72 -11.73 3.44 1.43
N ASN A 73 -10.91 2.94 0.51
CA ASN A 73 -10.61 1.52 0.35
C ASN A 73 -9.32 1.09 1.07
N THR A 74 -8.73 1.92 1.93
CA THR A 74 -7.58 1.50 2.74
C THR A 74 -8.06 0.65 3.91
N PRO A 75 -7.42 -0.51 4.17
CA PRO A 75 -7.68 -1.28 5.38
C PRO A 75 -7.29 -0.51 6.65
N VAL A 76 -8.20 -0.46 7.63
CA VAL A 76 -8.01 0.14 8.95
C VAL A 76 -7.95 -0.90 10.07
N ALA A 77 -8.52 -2.08 9.84
CA ALA A 77 -8.37 -3.22 10.76
C ALA A 77 -8.26 -4.52 9.96
N LEU A 78 -7.62 -5.50 10.58
CA LEU A 78 -7.36 -6.80 9.99
C LEU A 78 -7.67 -7.87 11.03
N ASP A 79 -8.55 -8.80 10.68
CA ASP A 79 -8.94 -9.91 11.51
C ASP A 79 -8.51 -11.22 10.83
N VAL A 80 -7.60 -11.96 11.48
CA VAL A 80 -7.06 -13.20 10.93
C VAL A 80 -7.57 -14.40 11.70
N ASN A 81 -7.97 -15.40 10.92
CA ASN A 81 -8.15 -16.77 11.36
C ASN A 81 -7.38 -17.70 10.41
N LYS A 82 -7.11 -18.94 10.84
CA LYS A 82 -6.42 -19.98 10.05
C LYS A 82 -7.08 -20.29 8.71
N GLN A 83 -8.35 -19.94 8.52
CA GLN A 83 -9.14 -20.23 7.32
C GLN A 83 -9.54 -18.99 6.51
N ARG A 84 -9.48 -17.79 7.11
CA ARG A 84 -9.98 -16.56 6.49
C ARG A 84 -9.21 -15.34 6.95
N VAL A 85 -9.11 -14.34 6.07
CA VAL A 85 -8.60 -13.01 6.43
C VAL A 85 -9.67 -11.99 6.13
N GLN A 86 -10.11 -11.27 7.15
CA GLN A 86 -11.11 -10.23 7.05
C GLN A 86 -10.45 -8.86 7.24
N LEU A 87 -10.86 -7.92 6.41
CA LEU A 87 -10.31 -6.57 6.34
C LEU A 87 -11.45 -5.58 6.53
N GLU A 88 -11.32 -4.70 7.51
CA GLU A 88 -12.20 -3.55 7.65
C GLU A 88 -11.57 -2.38 6.92
N LEU A 89 -12.30 -1.77 5.99
CA LEU A 89 -11.88 -0.60 5.23
C LEU A 89 -12.28 0.69 5.94
N ARG A 90 -11.62 1.79 5.60
CA ARG A 90 -11.90 3.11 6.18
C ARG A 90 -13.35 3.57 5.99
N ASN A 91 -14.00 3.17 4.89
CA ASN A 91 -15.41 3.46 4.64
C ASN A 91 -16.37 2.57 5.45
N GLY A 92 -15.89 1.76 6.39
CA GLY A 92 -16.67 0.83 7.20
C GLY A 92 -17.06 -0.46 6.48
N LYS A 93 -16.70 -0.62 5.20
CA LYS A 93 -16.95 -1.87 4.47
C LYS A 93 -16.01 -2.95 4.97
N ILE A 94 -16.54 -4.17 5.10
CA ILE A 94 -15.77 -5.33 5.49
C ILE A 94 -15.57 -6.22 4.26
N ILE A 95 -14.33 -6.56 3.96
CA ILE A 95 -13.94 -7.44 2.87
C ILE A 95 -13.34 -8.72 3.47
N GLU A 96 -13.90 -9.86 3.10
CA GLU A 96 -13.40 -11.17 3.53
C GLU A 96 -12.70 -11.87 2.36
N LEU A 97 -11.44 -12.22 2.55
CA LEU A 97 -10.66 -13.02 1.62
C LEU A 97 -10.87 -14.49 1.96
N VAL A 98 -11.55 -15.19 1.04
CA VAL A 98 -12.07 -16.56 1.28
C VAL A 98 -11.36 -17.63 0.46
N LYS A 99 -10.74 -17.27 -0.67
CA LYS A 99 -10.07 -18.23 -1.56
C LYS A 99 -8.74 -17.69 -2.08
N ASN A 100 -7.81 -18.60 -2.36
CA ASN A 100 -6.49 -18.29 -2.90
C ASN A 100 -5.74 -17.20 -2.12
N VAL A 101 -5.89 -17.22 -0.79
CA VAL A 101 -5.18 -16.29 0.08
C VAL A 101 -3.69 -16.62 -0.01
N ARG A 102 -2.88 -15.66 -0.44
CA ARG A 102 -1.42 -15.78 -0.45
C ARG A 102 -0.78 -14.65 0.33
N TYR A 103 0.17 -15.03 1.16
CA TYR A 103 1.00 -14.14 1.95
C TYR A 103 2.38 -13.99 1.32
N PHE A 104 2.83 -12.75 1.13
CA PHE A 104 4.15 -12.43 0.61
C PHE A 104 4.92 -11.62 1.63
N SER A 105 5.94 -12.21 2.25
CA SER A 105 6.87 -11.44 3.09
C SER A 105 7.87 -10.69 2.23
N ASP A 106 8.07 -9.41 2.51
CA ASP A 106 9.17 -8.63 1.94
C ASP A 106 10.52 -9.14 2.45
N TYR A 107 11.52 -9.21 1.56
CA TYR A 107 12.88 -9.64 1.90
C TYR A 107 13.53 -8.73 2.95
N ALA A 108 13.25 -7.42 2.89
CA ALA A 108 13.73 -6.46 3.88
C ALA A 108 12.93 -6.47 5.20
N GLY A 109 11.84 -7.25 5.28
CA GLY A 109 10.98 -7.36 6.46
C GLY A 109 10.24 -6.08 6.85
N LYS A 110 10.20 -5.07 5.96
CA LYS A 110 9.56 -3.77 6.21
C LYS A 110 8.08 -3.75 5.83
N SER A 111 7.66 -4.73 5.04
CA SER A 111 6.27 -4.86 4.58
C SER A 111 5.88 -6.31 4.32
N PHE A 112 4.60 -6.53 4.10
CA PHE A 112 4.11 -7.78 3.52
C PHE A 112 2.93 -7.50 2.59
N GLY A 113 2.79 -8.35 1.58
CA GLY A 113 1.66 -8.38 0.67
C GLY A 113 0.66 -9.46 1.06
N LEU A 114 -0.62 -9.17 0.89
CA LEU A 114 -1.69 -10.14 0.99
C LEU A 114 -2.52 -10.07 -0.28
N THR A 115 -2.78 -11.21 -0.91
CA THR A 115 -3.73 -11.30 -2.03
C THR A 115 -4.73 -12.41 -1.77
N GLY A 116 -5.92 -12.29 -2.33
CA GLY A 116 -6.95 -13.33 -2.27
C GLY A 116 -8.16 -12.93 -3.09
N LEU A 117 -9.07 -13.88 -3.27
CA LEU A 117 -10.39 -13.63 -3.83
C LEU A 117 -11.35 -13.31 -2.70
N ASP A 118 -12.14 -12.26 -2.89
CA ASP A 118 -13.25 -11.94 -2.00
C ASP A 118 -14.47 -12.83 -2.26
N THR A 119 -15.53 -12.64 -1.45
CA THR A 119 -16.80 -13.38 -1.60
C THR A 119 -17.51 -13.11 -2.93
N SER A 120 -17.20 -12.01 -3.61
CA SER A 120 -17.70 -11.69 -4.95
C SER A 120 -16.83 -12.28 -6.07
N GLY A 121 -15.76 -13.02 -5.73
CA GLY A 121 -14.83 -13.60 -6.69
C GLY A 121 -13.84 -12.59 -7.28
N VAL A 122 -13.76 -11.37 -6.73
CA VAL A 122 -12.83 -10.34 -7.18
C VAL A 122 -11.48 -10.53 -6.51
N LYS A 123 -10.40 -10.51 -7.30
CA LYS A 123 -9.03 -10.55 -6.77
C LYS A 123 -8.71 -9.22 -6.10
N ARG A 124 -8.33 -9.30 -4.83
CA ARG A 124 -7.87 -8.17 -4.03
C ARG A 124 -6.39 -8.34 -3.71
N GLN A 125 -5.71 -7.21 -3.61
CA GLN A 125 -4.31 -7.15 -3.21
C GLN A 125 -4.14 -5.97 -2.25
N TYR A 126 -3.48 -6.25 -1.14
CA TYR A 126 -3.17 -5.29 -0.10
C TYR A 126 -1.70 -5.39 0.25
N VAL A 127 -1.09 -4.27 0.56
CA VAL A 127 0.28 -4.19 1.05
C VAL A 127 0.23 -3.47 2.39
N PHE A 128 0.81 -4.12 3.40
CA PHE A 128 0.87 -3.61 4.75
C PHE A 128 2.32 -3.29 5.10
N HIS A 129 2.52 -2.15 5.73
CA HIS A 129 3.83 -1.71 6.16
C HIS A 129 3.96 -1.86 7.67
N LYS A 130 5.17 -2.20 8.13
CA LYS A 130 5.49 -2.34 9.55
C LYS A 130 5.09 -1.11 10.38
N GLY A 131 5.19 0.10 9.81
CA GLY A 131 4.79 1.34 10.47
C GLY A 131 3.29 1.54 10.64
N GLN A 132 2.45 0.67 10.07
CA GLN A 132 0.99 0.70 10.23
C GLN A 132 0.50 -0.11 11.43
N PHE A 133 1.39 -0.75 12.18
CA PHE A 133 1.06 -1.52 13.37
C PHE A 133 1.47 -0.76 14.62
N ASN A 134 0.75 -0.96 15.72
CA ASN A 134 1.02 -0.25 16.97
C ASN A 134 2.42 -0.61 17.49
N ASN A 135 2.73 -1.91 17.49
CA ASN A 135 3.99 -2.44 17.98
C ASN A 135 4.62 -3.46 17.02
N GLN A 136 5.95 -3.59 17.09
CA GLN A 136 6.70 -4.59 16.31
C GLN A 136 6.24 -6.03 16.58
N THR A 137 5.84 -6.31 17.82
CA THR A 137 5.36 -7.63 18.23
C THR A 137 4.05 -7.99 17.52
N GLU A 138 3.14 -7.04 17.32
CA GLU A 138 1.89 -7.27 16.58
C GLU A 138 2.17 -7.60 15.12
N TYR A 139 3.07 -6.85 14.49
CA TYR A 139 3.50 -7.11 13.11
C TYR A 139 4.10 -8.51 12.95
N GLN A 140 5.00 -8.91 13.85
CA GLN A 140 5.63 -10.23 13.82
C GLN A 140 4.63 -11.35 14.12
N LYS A 141 3.73 -11.14 15.08
CA LYS A 141 2.68 -12.10 15.43
C LYS A 141 1.75 -12.32 14.24
N LEU A 142 1.28 -11.24 13.61
CA LEU A 142 0.43 -11.31 12.43
C LEU A 142 1.15 -12.02 11.27
N GLY A 143 2.39 -11.64 10.98
CA GLY A 143 3.21 -12.31 9.96
C GLY A 143 3.39 -13.81 10.26
N GLY A 144 3.57 -14.19 11.52
CA GLY A 144 3.62 -15.58 11.96
C GLY A 144 2.32 -16.34 11.70
N THR A 145 1.17 -15.74 11.99
CA THR A 145 -0.15 -16.33 11.71
C THR A 145 -0.42 -16.45 10.21
N LEU A 146 -0.01 -15.46 9.42
CA LEU A 146 -0.23 -15.43 7.97
C LEU A 146 0.72 -16.35 7.19
N LYS A 147 1.82 -16.84 7.78
CA LYS A 147 2.70 -17.84 7.15
C LYS A 147 1.99 -19.14 6.76
N VAL A 148 0.83 -19.44 7.34
CA VAL A 148 -0.02 -20.57 6.93
C VAL A 148 -0.52 -20.41 5.48
N PHE A 149 -0.55 -19.17 4.97
CA PHE A 149 -0.96 -18.82 3.62
C PHE A 149 0.24 -18.47 2.69
N ALA A 150 1.47 -18.75 3.11
CA ALA A 150 2.67 -18.51 2.29
C ALA A 150 2.81 -19.53 1.15
#